data_AF-A0A5E4STA7-F1
#
_entry.id   AF-A0A5E4STA7-F1
#
_cell.length_a   1.000
_cell.length_b   1.000
_cell.length_c   1.000
_cell.angle_alpha   90.00
_cell.angle_beta   90.00
_cell.angle_gamma   90.00
#
_symmetry.space_group_name_H-M   'P 1'
#
loop_
_entity.id
_entity.type
_entity.pdbx_description
1 polymer ?
#
loop_
_entity_poly.entity_id
_entity_poly.type
_entity_poly.pdbx_seq_one_letter_code
_entity_poly.pdbx_strand_id
1 'polypeptide(L)'
;MMPANRRGRRGFTLIELMVVLAIIGSLLTIALPHYFHSIERGKAQVERQNLAVMRDAIDKYYGDNGEYPQTLNDLVSKRYLRSIPEDPVSGNADWAIIAPPDNTKTGVYDVGPATASAVPAAEAAVQK
;
A
#
# COMPACT_ATOMS: atom_id res chain seq x y z
N MET A 1 -24.70 -65.03 31.81
CA MET A 1 -23.53 -64.38 31.20
C MET A 1 -24.02 -63.64 29.95
N MET A 2 -24.07 -62.31 29.93
CA MET A 2 -24.54 -61.52 28.77
C MET A 2 -23.35 -61.16 27.87
N PRO A 3 -23.41 -61.36 26.54
CA PRO A 3 -22.34 -60.97 25.63
C PRO A 3 -22.33 -59.45 25.44
N ALA A 4 -21.20 -58.81 25.75
CA ALA A 4 -20.98 -57.40 25.48
C ALA A 4 -20.85 -57.16 23.97
N ASN A 5 -21.81 -56.44 23.40
CA ASN A 5 -21.82 -56.02 22.00
C ASN A 5 -20.69 -55.02 21.75
N ARG A 6 -19.56 -55.48 21.19
CA ARG A 6 -18.45 -54.60 20.78
C ARG A 6 -18.86 -53.87 19.50
N ARG A 7 -19.37 -52.64 19.64
CA ARG A 7 -19.49 -51.70 18.52
C ARG A 7 -18.09 -51.47 17.97
N GLY A 8 -17.79 -52.03 16.79
CA GLY A 8 -16.51 -51.87 16.12
C GLY A 8 -16.19 -50.40 15.91
N ARG A 9 -15.01 -49.96 16.35
CA ARG A 9 -14.49 -48.63 16.03
C ARG A 9 -14.26 -48.57 14.52
N ARG A 10 -15.09 -47.81 13.80
CA ARG A 10 -14.89 -47.50 12.38
C ARG A 10 -13.71 -46.53 12.28
N GLY A 11 -12.65 -46.93 11.58
CA GLY A 11 -11.52 -46.06 11.24
C GLY A 11 -11.77 -45.30 9.94
N PHE A 12 -11.10 -44.15 9.79
CA PHE A 12 -11.06 -43.41 8.53
C PHE A 12 -10.33 -44.23 7.46
N THR A 13 -10.84 -44.18 6.23
CA THR A 13 -10.17 -44.82 5.08
C THR A 13 -9.18 -43.85 4.43
N LEU A 14 -8.11 -44.37 3.81
CA LEU A 14 -7.12 -43.53 3.10
C LEU A 14 -7.78 -42.75 1.95
N ILE A 15 -8.73 -43.39 1.26
CA ILE A 15 -9.48 -42.76 0.16
C ILE A 15 -10.33 -41.57 0.61
N GLU A 16 -10.90 -41.62 1.81
CA GLU A 16 -11.68 -40.52 2.38
C GLU A 16 -10.81 -39.28 2.63
N LEU A 17 -9.58 -39.48 3.11
CA LEU A 17 -8.60 -38.40 3.23
C LEU A 17 -8.18 -37.85 1.85
N MET A 18 -8.02 -38.70 0.83
CA MET A 18 -7.65 -38.24 -0.51
C MET A 18 -8.73 -37.36 -1.15
N VAL A 19 -10.00 -37.75 -1.00
CA VAL A 19 -11.12 -36.94 -1.54
C VAL A 19 -11.19 -35.59 -0.83
N VAL A 20 -11.00 -35.55 0.49
CA VAL A 20 -10.98 -34.29 1.27
C VAL A 20 -9.84 -33.39 0.81
N LEU A 21 -8.63 -33.92 0.65
CA LEU A 21 -7.48 -33.14 0.17
C LEU A 21 -7.68 -32.67 -1.27
N ALA A 22 -8.32 -33.47 -2.12
CA ALA A 22 -8.65 -33.07 -3.48
C ALA A 22 -9.64 -31.88 -3.51
N ILE A 23 -10.66 -31.89 -2.65
CA ILE A 23 -11.62 -30.79 -2.53
C ILE A 23 -10.93 -29.53 -1.98
N ILE A 24 -10.14 -29.65 -0.91
CA ILE A 24 -9.40 -28.51 -0.33
C ILE A 24 -8.43 -27.92 -1.35
N GLY A 25 -7.66 -28.76 -2.05
CA GLY A 25 -6.75 -28.32 -3.10
C GLY A 25 -7.46 -27.56 -4.22
N SER A 26 -8.60 -28.08 -4.68
CA SER A 26 -9.43 -27.43 -5.71
C SER A 26 -9.94 -26.05 -5.27
N LEU A 27 -10.40 -25.93 -4.02
CA LEU A 27 -10.85 -24.65 -3.46
C LEU A 27 -9.70 -23.64 -3.34
N LEU A 28 -8.51 -24.08 -2.91
CA LEU A 28 -7.34 -23.22 -2.76
C LEU A 28 -6.89 -22.60 -4.09
N THR A 29 -6.98 -23.34 -5.21
CA THR A 29 -6.67 -22.82 -6.54
C THR A 29 -7.50 -21.59 -6.91
N ILE A 30 -8.77 -21.54 -6.47
CA ILE A 30 -9.67 -20.41 -6.75
C ILE A 30 -9.55 -19.33 -5.66
N ALA A 31 -9.38 -19.74 -4.40
CA ALA A 31 -9.39 -18.82 -3.26
C ALA A 31 -8.13 -17.94 -3.19
N LEU A 32 -6.94 -18.50 -3.45
CA LEU A 32 -5.67 -17.78 -3.33
C LEU A 32 -5.54 -16.56 -4.26
N PRO A 33 -5.77 -16.64 -5.59
CA PRO A 33 -5.64 -15.47 -6.46
C PRO A 33 -6.63 -14.36 -6.08
N HIS A 34 -7.85 -14.73 -5.65
CA HIS A 34 -8.84 -13.77 -5.18
C HIS A 34 -8.40 -13.05 -3.90
N TYR A 35 -7.81 -13.81 -2.96
CA TYR A 35 -7.26 -13.25 -1.72
C TYR A 35 -6.13 -12.25 -2.01
N PHE A 36 -5.14 -12.61 -2.83
CA PHE A 36 -4.03 -11.71 -3.17
C PHE A 36 -4.52 -10.44 -3.89
N HIS A 37 -5.47 -10.57 -4.81
CA HIS A 37 -6.04 -9.43 -5.50
C HIS A 37 -6.81 -8.48 -4.55
N SER A 38 -7.49 -9.03 -3.53
CA SER A 38 -8.11 -8.23 -2.48
C SER A 38 -7.10 -7.40 -1.70
N ILE A 39 -5.98 -8.02 -1.29
CA ILE A 39 -4.91 -7.32 -0.57
C ILE A 39 -4.30 -6.22 -1.43
N GLU A 40 -4.02 -6.50 -2.71
CA GLU A 40 -3.43 -5.53 -3.63
C GLU A 40 -4.34 -4.30 -3.82
N ARG A 41 -5.65 -4.51 -3.99
CA ARG A 41 -6.62 -3.41 -4.06
C ARG A 41 -6.67 -2.61 -2.76
N GLY A 42 -6.57 -3.27 -1.62
CA GLY A 42 -6.50 -2.61 -0.31
C GLY A 42 -5.28 -1.71 -0.20
N LYS A 43 -4.10 -2.20 -0.60
CA LYS A 43 -2.86 -1.43 -0.65
C LYS A 43 -2.98 -0.20 -1.55
N ALA A 44 -3.47 -0.38 -2.78
CA ALA A 44 -3.66 0.72 -3.73
C ALA A 44 -4.66 1.78 -3.21
N GLN A 45 -5.69 1.37 -2.47
CA GLN A 45 -6.63 2.30 -1.84
C GLN A 45 -5.96 3.12 -0.72
N VAL A 46 -5.16 2.47 0.13
CA VAL A 46 -4.40 3.14 1.19
C VAL A 46 -3.37 4.09 0.61
N GLU A 47 -2.66 3.69 -0.44
CA GLU A 47 -1.69 4.55 -1.15
C GLU A 47 -2.36 5.82 -1.68
N ARG A 48 -3.49 5.69 -2.38
CA ARG A 48 -4.26 6.84 -2.88
C ARG A 48 -4.72 7.77 -1.76
N GLN A 49 -5.14 7.20 -0.63
CA GLN A 49 -5.55 7.98 0.54
C GLN A 49 -4.36 8.72 1.15
N ASN A 50 -3.19 8.09 1.28
CA ASN A 50 -1.98 8.71 1.80
C ASN A 50 -1.52 9.86 0.89
N LEU A 51 -1.52 9.66 -0.43
CA LEU A 51 -1.23 10.71 -1.41
C LEU A 51 -2.18 11.90 -1.28
N ALA A 52 -3.49 11.65 -1.14
CA ALA A 52 -4.48 12.72 -0.96
C ALA A 52 -4.21 13.53 0.32
N VAL A 53 -3.95 12.84 1.44
CA VAL A 53 -3.66 13.50 2.73
C VAL A 53 -2.39 14.35 2.66
N MET A 54 -1.34 13.88 1.99
CA MET A 54 -0.11 14.65 1.83
C MET A 54 -0.28 15.86 0.90
N ARG A 55 -1.00 15.70 -0.21
CA ARG A 55 -1.35 16.82 -1.11
C ARG A 55 -2.13 17.91 -0.38
N ASP A 56 -3.15 17.51 0.38
CA ASP A 56 -3.91 18.44 1.22
C ASP A 56 -3.02 19.17 2.25
N ALA A 57 -1.99 18.50 2.78
CA ALA A 57 -1.04 19.10 3.71
C ALA A 57 -0.10 20.09 3.01
N ILE A 58 0.36 19.79 1.79
CA ILE A 58 1.16 20.70 0.96
C ILE A 58 0.35 21.95 0.61
N ASP A 59 -0.90 21.78 0.17
CA ASP A 59 -1.78 22.88 -0.21
C ASP A 59 -2.08 23.80 0.99
N LYS A 60 -2.30 23.22 2.18
CA LYS A 60 -2.44 23.99 3.42
C LYS A 60 -1.17 24.75 3.78
N TYR A 61 -0.01 24.11 3.67
CA TYR A 61 1.27 24.77 3.92
C TYR A 61 1.48 25.96 2.96
N TYR A 62 1.15 25.78 1.68
CA TYR A 62 1.23 26.84 0.69
C TYR A 62 0.25 27.98 0.99
N GLY A 63 -0.99 27.65 1.39
CA GLY A 63 -1.99 28.65 1.79
C GLY A 63 -1.56 29.51 2.97
N ASP A 64 -0.85 28.92 3.94
CA ASP A 64 -0.43 29.61 5.17
C ASP A 64 0.89 30.37 5.01
N ASN A 65 1.85 29.86 4.23
CA ASN A 65 3.20 30.44 4.10
C ASN A 65 3.44 31.17 2.77
N GLY A 66 2.61 30.95 1.75
CA GLY A 66 2.80 31.49 0.39
C GLY A 66 3.90 30.79 -0.42
N GLU A 67 4.58 29.80 0.16
CA GLU A 67 5.69 29.04 -0.42
C GLU A 67 5.47 27.54 -0.24
N TYR A 68 6.00 26.70 -1.14
CA TYR A 68 5.94 25.26 -0.99
C TYR A 68 6.97 24.77 0.05
N PRO A 69 6.70 23.64 0.74
CA PRO A 69 7.68 23.05 1.65
C PRO A 69 8.91 22.58 0.86
N GLN A 70 10.12 22.73 1.40
CA GLN A 70 11.34 22.29 0.70
C GLN A 70 11.51 20.77 0.79
N THR A 71 11.02 20.17 1.88
CA THR A 71 11.01 18.73 2.09
C THR A 71 9.69 18.27 2.73
N LEU A 72 9.32 16.99 2.56
CA LEU A 72 8.15 16.43 3.27
C LEU A 72 8.30 16.50 4.80
N ASN A 73 9.53 16.53 5.31
CA ASN A 73 9.80 16.67 6.75
C ASN A 73 9.37 18.03 7.30
N ASP A 74 9.28 19.07 6.46
CA ASP A 74 8.80 20.39 6.88
C ASP A 74 7.32 20.32 7.26
N LEU A 75 6.54 19.49 6.57
CA LEU A 75 5.11 19.26 6.88
C LEU A 75 4.93 18.62 8.25
N VAL A 76 5.83 17.73 8.66
CA VAL A 76 5.81 17.12 10.00
C VAL A 76 6.27 18.11 11.06
N SER A 77 7.39 18.81 10.80
CA SER A 77 7.99 19.77 11.73
C SER A 77 7.04 20.94 12.02
N LYS A 78 6.34 21.44 11.00
CA LYS A 78 5.33 22.50 11.13
C LYS A 78 3.92 21.97 11.43
N ARG A 79 3.77 20.69 11.77
CA ARG A 79 2.52 20.06 12.25
C ARG A 79 1.35 20.02 11.26
N TYR A 80 1.60 20.13 9.95
CA TYR A 80 0.60 19.85 8.91
C TYR A 80 0.35 18.34 8.77
N LEU A 81 1.38 17.53 9.03
CA LEU A 81 1.31 16.08 9.14
C LEU A 81 1.75 15.62 10.54
N ARG A 82 1.15 14.55 11.06
CA ARG A 82 1.62 13.93 12.32
C ARG A 82 2.90 13.12 12.10
N SER A 83 2.97 12.45 10.96
CA SER A 83 4.11 11.70 10.45
C SER A 83 3.91 11.51 8.95
N ILE A 84 4.99 11.23 8.22
CA ILE A 84 4.89 10.82 6.81
C ILE A 84 4.29 9.41 6.78
N PRO A 85 3.18 9.16 6.05
CA PRO A 85 2.63 7.82 5.90
C PRO A 85 3.62 6.89 5.19
N GLU A 86 3.63 5.61 5.55
CA GLU A 86 4.38 4.59 4.83
C GLU A 86 3.66 4.17 3.55
N ASP A 87 4.41 3.82 2.51
CA ASP A 87 3.87 3.23 1.29
C ASP A 87 3.49 1.75 1.55
N PRO A 88 2.20 1.36 1.38
CA PRO A 88 1.73 0.00 1.61
C PRO A 88 2.26 -1.03 0.59
N VAL A 89 2.82 -0.60 -0.53
CA VAL A 89 3.36 -1.46 -1.59
C VAL A 89 4.84 -1.76 -1.32
N SER A 90 5.65 -0.73 -1.08
CA SER A 90 7.11 -0.87 -0.87
C SER A 90 7.52 -1.04 0.60
N GLY A 91 6.66 -0.65 1.56
CA GLY A 91 6.93 -0.76 3.00
C GLY A 91 7.88 0.31 3.55
N ASN A 92 8.28 1.28 2.74
CA ASN A 92 9.12 2.42 3.12
C ASN A 92 8.34 3.73 2.97
N ALA A 93 8.83 4.82 3.57
CA ALA A 93 8.22 6.15 3.47
C ALA A 93 8.79 6.99 2.29
N ASP A 94 9.31 6.34 1.26
CA ASP A 94 9.97 6.99 0.13
C ASP A 94 8.93 7.40 -0.93
N TRP A 95 8.43 8.63 -0.85
CA TRP A 95 7.51 9.18 -1.84
C TRP A 95 8.27 9.96 -2.92
N ALA A 96 7.82 9.86 -4.16
CA ALA A 96 8.39 10.66 -5.25
C ALA A 96 7.99 12.13 -5.06
N ILE A 97 8.97 13.02 -5.06
CA ILE A 97 8.77 14.46 -4.96
C ILE A 97 8.71 15.06 -6.36
N ILE A 98 7.67 15.83 -6.63
CA ILE A 98 7.47 16.53 -7.90
C ILE A 98 7.59 18.03 -7.65
N ALA A 99 8.50 18.67 -8.37
CA ALA A 99 8.71 20.11 -8.30
C ALA A 99 7.60 20.88 -9.03
N PRO A 100 7.33 22.15 -8.65
CA PRO A 100 6.41 23.00 -9.38
C PRO A 100 6.80 23.10 -10.87
N PRO A 101 5.83 23.12 -11.80
CA PRO A 101 6.12 23.32 -13.23
C PRO A 101 6.65 24.73 -13.53
N ASP A 102 6.44 25.67 -12.60
CA ASP A 102 6.94 27.03 -12.66
C ASP A 102 8.33 27.09 -12.01
N ASN A 103 9.35 27.46 -12.79
CA ASN A 103 10.74 27.57 -12.34
C ASN A 103 10.99 28.73 -11.36
N THR A 104 10.00 29.60 -11.13
CA THR A 104 10.08 30.66 -10.13
C THR A 104 9.74 30.17 -8.72
N LYS A 105 9.09 29.01 -8.60
CA LYS A 105 8.70 28.41 -7.31
C LYS A 105 9.58 27.20 -7.02
N THR A 106 10.11 27.13 -5.80
CA THR A 106 10.92 26.01 -5.33
C THR A 106 10.15 25.19 -4.29
N GLY A 107 10.50 23.92 -4.14
CA GLY A 107 9.93 23.02 -3.13
C GLY A 107 9.14 21.85 -3.71
N VAL A 108 8.39 21.19 -2.84
CA VAL A 108 7.54 20.04 -3.11
C VAL A 108 6.15 20.54 -3.50
N TYR A 109 5.82 20.45 -4.78
CA TYR A 109 4.49 20.80 -5.30
C TYR A 109 3.53 19.63 -5.20
N ASP A 110 3.99 18.45 -5.61
CA ASP A 110 3.18 17.24 -5.61
C ASP A 110 4.01 16.05 -5.14
N VAL A 111 3.31 15.02 -4.68
CA VAL A 111 3.86 13.73 -4.26
C VAL A 111 3.25 12.62 -5.08
N GLY A 112 4.08 11.66 -5.47
CA GLY A 112 3.68 10.48 -6.22
C GLY A 112 4.17 9.18 -5.58
N PRO A 113 3.72 8.02 -6.10
CA PRO A 113 4.26 6.71 -5.72
C PRO A 113 5.79 6.71 -5.80
N ALA A 114 6.47 5.93 -4.96
CA ALA A 114 7.93 5.74 -5.02
C ALA A 114 8.45 5.38 -6.42
N THR A 115 7.60 4.67 -7.19
CA THR A 115 7.88 4.19 -8.55
C THR A 115 7.62 5.23 -9.65
N ALA A 116 6.89 6.31 -9.33
CA ALA A 116 6.72 7.42 -10.25
C ALA A 116 8.03 8.18 -10.29
N SER A 117 8.66 8.27 -11.47
CA SER A 117 9.92 8.97 -11.69
C SER A 117 9.88 10.33 -10.99
N ALA A 118 10.68 10.47 -9.92
CA ALA A 118 10.99 11.77 -9.35
C ALA A 118 11.65 12.53 -10.49
N VAL A 119 10.95 13.48 -11.11
CA VAL A 119 11.59 14.41 -12.03
C VAL A 119 12.43 15.29 -11.13
N PRO A 120 13.77 15.15 -11.12
CA PRO A 120 14.56 16.01 -10.27
C PRO A 120 14.34 17.44 -10.77
N ALA A 121 14.11 18.36 -9.83
CA ALA A 121 13.94 19.80 -10.10
C ALA A 121 15.09 20.39 -10.96
N ALA A 122 16.19 19.67 -11.14
CA ALA A 122 17.36 20.06 -11.92
C ALA A 122 17.23 19.86 -13.45
N GLU A 123 16.30 19.03 -13.96
CA GLU A 123 16.29 18.68 -15.40
C GLU A 123 15.47 19.63 -16.29
N ALA A 124 14.79 20.61 -15.71
CA ALA A 124 14.07 21.65 -16.48
C ALA A 124 14.96 22.84 -16.90
N ALA A 125 16.22 22.92 -16.41
CA ALA A 125 17.10 24.06 -16.67
C ALA A 125 18.06 23.90 -17.87
N VAL A 126 18.05 22.76 -18.58
CA VAL A 126 19.06 22.45 -19.62
C VAL A 126 18.53 22.60 -21.06
N GLN A 127 17.24 22.91 -21.25
CA GLN A 127 16.71 23.21 -22.59
C GLN A 127 16.49 24.73 -22.78
N LYS A 128 17.60 25.46 -22.90
CA LYS A 128 17.66 26.66 -23.75
C LYS A 128 19.06 26.81 -24.34
#